data_AF-A0A2E0RPB5-F1
#
_entry.id   AF-A0A2E0RPB5-F1
#
_cell.length_a   1.000
_cell.length_b   1.000
_cell.length_c   1.000
_cell.angle_alpha   90.00
_cell.angle_beta   90.00
_cell.angle_gamma   90.00
#
_symmetry.space_group_name_H-M   'P 1'
#
loop_
_entity.id
_entity.type
_entity.pdbx_description
1 polymer ?
#
loop_
_entity_poly.entity_id
_entity_poly.type
_entity_poly.pdbx_seq_one_letter_code
_entity_poly.pdbx_strand_id
1 'polypeptide(L)'
;MALTESQRLDLYERVKLSSLGEEGARIVMNAIPTIDWTDLATHDDLALLRSDLTAEMADLRADFRIEMGALENRLQRSLVTWILAAQGVTLATLGLLVTVLTLVLA
;
A
#
# COMPACT_ATOMS: atom_id res chain seq x y z
N MET A 1 0.80 -9.08 -31.10
CA MET A 1 0.46 -9.07 -32.54
C MET A 1 -0.75 -9.98 -32.74
N ALA A 2 -1.93 -9.39 -32.89
CA ALA A 2 -3.13 -10.13 -33.28
C ALA A 2 -2.92 -10.81 -34.65
N LEU A 3 -3.48 -12.02 -34.83
CA LEU A 3 -3.49 -12.69 -36.14
C LEU A 3 -4.22 -11.79 -37.15
N THR A 4 -3.60 -11.53 -38.29
CA THR A 4 -4.27 -10.80 -39.37
C THR A 4 -5.40 -11.64 -39.98
N GLU A 5 -6.36 -11.00 -40.65
CA GLU A 5 -7.47 -11.72 -41.30
C GLU A 5 -6.99 -12.78 -42.28
N SER A 6 -5.91 -12.49 -43.01
CA SER A 6 -5.28 -13.45 -43.92
C SER A 6 -4.66 -14.65 -43.20
N GLN A 7 -4.03 -14.43 -42.03
CA GLN A 7 -3.47 -15.52 -41.22
C GLN A 7 -4.55 -16.39 -40.57
N ARG A 8 -5.70 -15.79 -40.20
CA ARG A 8 -6.87 -16.51 -39.69
C ARG A 8 -7.50 -17.41 -40.75
N LEU A 9 -7.65 -16.91 -41.97
CA LEU A 9 -8.22 -17.68 -43.07
C LEU A 9 -7.31 -18.86 -43.46
N ASP A 10 -6.00 -18.62 -43.51
CA ASP A 10 -5.00 -19.65 -43.79
C ASP A 10 -4.95 -20.72 -42.67
N LEU A 11 -5.11 -20.32 -41.40
CA LEU A 11 -5.25 -21.24 -40.28
C LEU A 11 -6.54 -22.07 -40.39
N TYR A 12 -7.67 -21.44 -40.73
CA TYR A 12 -8.94 -22.13 -40.94
C TYR A 12 -8.84 -23.20 -42.03
N GLU A 13 -8.25 -22.88 -43.18
CA GLU A 13 -8.07 -23.84 -44.27
C GLU A 13 -7.13 -24.98 -43.88
N ARG A 14 -6.04 -24.69 -43.15
CA ARG A 14 -5.14 -25.74 -42.65
C ARG A 14 -5.80 -26.67 -41.63
N VAL A 15 -6.61 -26.15 -40.73
CA VAL A 15 -7.34 -26.99 -39.75
C VAL A 15 -8.46 -27.76 -40.44
N LYS A 16 -9.14 -27.17 -41.43
CA LYS A 16 -10.18 -27.83 -42.23
C LYS A 16 -9.64 -29.01 -43.03
N LEU A 17 -8.43 -28.89 -43.58
CA LEU A 17 -7.74 -29.95 -44.32
C LEU A 17 -7.16 -31.06 -43.40
N SER A 18 -7.14 -30.86 -42.09
CA SER A 18 -6.71 -31.85 -41.12
C SER A 18 -7.82 -32.86 -40.78
N SER A 19 -7.53 -33.85 -39.94
CA SER A 19 -8.50 -34.86 -39.50
C SER A 19 -9.68 -34.31 -38.69
N LEU A 20 -9.66 -33.03 -38.32
CA LEU A 20 -10.74 -32.35 -37.59
C LEU A 20 -11.90 -31.90 -38.48
N GLY A 21 -11.70 -31.80 -39.80
CA GLY A 21 -12.71 -31.36 -40.74
C GLY A 21 -13.22 -29.92 -40.48
N GLU A 22 -14.29 -29.56 -41.17
CA GLU A 22 -14.88 -28.21 -41.14
C GLU A 22 -15.44 -27.83 -39.76
N GLU A 23 -16.07 -28.78 -39.07
CA GLU A 23 -16.63 -28.58 -37.73
C GLU A 23 -15.53 -28.25 -36.71
N GLY A 24 -14.42 -28.99 -36.73
CA GLY A 24 -13.30 -28.76 -35.82
C GLY A 24 -12.55 -27.47 -36.13
N ALA A 25 -12.42 -27.09 -37.40
CA ALA A 25 -11.87 -25.79 -37.79
C ALA A 25 -12.71 -24.62 -37.25
N ARG A 26 -14.04 -24.75 -37.32
CA ARG A 26 -14.96 -23.75 -36.77
C ARG A 26 -14.87 -23.63 -35.25
N ILE A 27 -14.72 -24.75 -34.54
CA ILE A 27 -14.52 -24.76 -33.08
C ILE A 27 -13.20 -24.07 -32.70
N VAL A 28 -12.10 -24.40 -33.38
CA VAL A 28 -10.80 -23.78 -33.14
C VAL A 28 -10.86 -22.27 -33.40
N MET A 29 -11.46 -21.84 -34.51
CA MET A 29 -11.61 -20.42 -34.83
C MET A 29 -12.49 -19.67 -33.84
N ASN A 30 -13.53 -20.31 -33.31
CA ASN A 30 -14.38 -19.74 -32.25
C ASN A 30 -13.68 -19.68 -30.88
N ALA A 31 -12.73 -20.58 -30.63
CA ALA A 31 -11.97 -20.64 -29.37
C ALA A 31 -10.78 -19.67 -29.36
N ILE A 32 -10.32 -19.19 -30.52
CA ILE A 32 -9.25 -18.21 -30.60
C ILE A 32 -9.81 -16.84 -30.20
N PRO A 33 -9.33 -16.23 -29.10
CA PRO A 33 -9.74 -14.90 -28.71
C PRO A 33 -9.30 -13.89 -29.77
N THR A 34 -10.16 -12.94 -30.11
CA THR A 34 -9.89 -11.86 -31.07
C THR A 34 -9.03 -10.73 -30.49
N ILE A 35 -8.40 -10.96 -29.33
CA ILE A 35 -7.69 -9.96 -28.54
C ILE A 35 -6.22 -9.93 -28.99
N ASP A 36 -5.59 -8.75 -29.01
CA ASP A 36 -4.16 -8.66 -29.24
C ASP A 36 -3.40 -9.20 -28.02
N TRP A 37 -2.51 -10.16 -28.25
CA TRP A 37 -1.66 -10.76 -27.21
C TRP A 37 -0.76 -9.75 -26.49
N THR A 38 -0.58 -8.54 -27.04
CA THR A 38 0.12 -7.44 -26.35
C THR A 38 -0.72 -6.74 -25.29
N ASP A 39 -2.05 -6.83 -25.37
CA ASP A 39 -2.96 -6.26 -24.37
C ASP A 39 -3.21 -7.22 -23.19
N LEU A 40 -2.75 -8.47 -23.31
CA LEU A 40 -2.84 -9.44 -22.24
C LEU A 40 -1.65 -9.26 -21.29
N ALA A 41 -1.95 -8.89 -20.05
CA ALA A 41 -0.95 -8.86 -18.99
C ALA A 41 -0.27 -10.24 -18.88
N THR A 42 1.05 -10.25 -19.03
CA THR A 42 1.84 -11.46 -18.90
C THR A 42 2.08 -11.78 -17.43
N HIS A 43 2.52 -13.01 -17.14
CA HIS A 43 2.93 -13.38 -15.79
C HIS A 43 4.08 -12.49 -15.28
N ASP A 44 4.96 -12.06 -16.17
CA ASP A 44 6.09 -11.19 -15.83
C ASP A 44 5.59 -9.78 -15.45
N ASP A 45 4.60 -9.24 -16.17
CA ASP A 45 3.96 -7.96 -15.82
C ASP A 45 3.29 -8.03 -14.44
N LEU A 46 2.62 -9.14 -14.14
CA LEU A 46 2.02 -9.37 -12.82
C LEU A 46 3.07 -9.53 -11.71
N ALA A 47 4.21 -10.15 -12.02
CA ALA A 47 5.33 -10.29 -11.08
C ALA A 47 5.95 -8.92 -10.77
N LEU A 48 6.13 -8.07 -11.78
CA LEU A 48 6.59 -6.70 -11.62
C LEU A 48 5.59 -5.88 -10.79
N LEU A 49 4.31 -5.90 -11.14
CA LEU A 49 3.27 -5.21 -10.38
C LEU A 49 3.22 -5.66 -8.91
N ARG A 50 3.36 -6.97 -8.65
CA ARG A 50 3.42 -7.50 -7.28
C ARG A 50 4.65 -7.00 -6.53
N SER A 51 5.80 -6.92 -7.20
CA SER A 51 7.02 -6.36 -6.62
C SER A 51 6.82 -4.89 -6.24
N ASP A 52 6.30 -4.09 -7.16
CA ASP A 52 6.06 -2.66 -6.95
C ASP A 52 5.08 -2.41 -5.81
N LEU A 53 3.94 -3.12 -5.80
CA LEU A 53 2.98 -3.03 -4.70
C LEU A 53 3.57 -3.45 -3.36
N THR A 54 4.45 -4.45 -3.34
CA THR A 54 5.09 -4.89 -2.10
C THR A 54 6.08 -3.84 -1.58
N ALA A 55 6.80 -3.18 -2.48
CA ALA A 55 7.72 -2.08 -2.16
C ALA A 55 6.94 -0.87 -1.64
N GLU A 56 5.90 -0.40 -2.35
CA GLU A 56 5.06 0.71 -1.89
C GLU A 56 4.43 0.44 -0.52
N MET A 57 3.93 -0.79 -0.30
CA MET A 57 3.39 -1.16 1.01
C MET A 57 4.45 -1.22 2.11
N ALA A 58 5.70 -1.52 1.78
CA ALA A 58 6.80 -1.47 2.74
C ALA A 58 7.14 -0.01 3.10
N ASP A 59 7.18 0.88 2.11
CA ASP A 59 7.45 2.30 2.29
C ASP A 59 6.34 2.97 3.11
N LEU A 60 5.07 2.75 2.77
CA LEU A 60 3.94 3.28 3.57
C LEU A 60 3.99 2.81 5.03
N ARG A 61 4.37 1.55 5.27
CA ARG A 61 4.53 1.03 6.65
C ARG A 61 5.70 1.69 7.38
N ALA A 62 6.79 1.99 6.69
CA ALA A 62 7.93 2.67 7.27
C ALA A 62 7.56 4.12 7.65
N ASP A 63 6.93 4.85 6.73
CA ASP A 63 6.46 6.21 6.97
C ASP A 63 5.50 6.28 8.15
N PHE A 64 4.51 5.38 8.18
CA PHE A 64 3.56 5.33 9.29
C PHE A 64 4.24 5.05 10.65
N ARG A 65 5.25 4.16 10.69
CA ARG A 65 6.03 3.92 11.92
C ARG A 65 6.81 5.16 12.36
N ILE A 66 7.40 5.89 11.42
CA ILE A 66 8.13 7.13 11.70
C ILE A 66 7.17 8.18 12.28
N GLU A 67 6.01 8.37 11.65
CA GLU A 67 5.00 9.33 12.11
C GLU A 67 4.46 8.97 13.50
N MET A 68 4.18 7.69 13.77
CA MET A 68 3.75 7.22 15.09
C MET A 68 4.84 7.43 16.15
N GLY A 69 6.10 7.11 15.85
CA GLY A 69 7.22 7.38 16.76
C GLY A 69 7.43 8.88 17.02
N ALA A 70 7.22 9.72 16.02
CA ALA A 70 7.27 11.18 16.18
C ALA A 70 6.12 11.70 17.06
N LEU A 71 4.91 11.17 16.88
CA LEU A 71 3.75 11.50 17.70
C LEU A 71 3.95 11.09 19.16
N GLU A 72 4.40 9.86 19.42
CA GLU A 72 4.72 9.37 20.77
C GLU A 72 5.75 10.27 21.46
N ASN A 73 6.84 10.62 20.77
CA ASN A 73 7.85 11.53 21.29
C ASN A 73 7.27 12.92 21.61
N ARG A 74 6.38 13.44 20.76
CA ARG A 74 5.73 14.74 21.00
C ARG A 74 4.82 14.69 22.22
N LEU A 75 4.06 13.61 22.39
CA LEU A 75 3.20 13.41 23.55
C LEU A 75 4.03 13.27 24.84
N GLN A 76 5.09 12.46 24.83
CA GLN A 76 5.99 12.30 25.98
C GLN A 76 6.62 13.63 26.39
N ARG A 77 7.17 14.39 25.44
CA ARG A 77 7.75 15.72 25.72
C ARG A 77 6.71 16.68 26.28
N SER A 78 5.50 16.69 25.71
CA SER A 78 4.41 17.52 26.19
C SER A 78 4.05 17.16 27.64
N LEU A 79 3.85 15.87 27.93
CA LEU A 79 3.52 15.40 29.27
C LEU A 79 4.59 15.75 30.30
N VAL A 80 5.87 15.51 29.97
CA VAL A 80 6.99 15.88 30.86
C VAL A 80 7.00 17.39 31.12
N THR A 81 6.80 18.21 30.09
CA THR A 81 6.76 19.68 30.22
C THR A 81 5.62 20.11 31.14
N TRP A 82 4.42 19.54 30.97
CA TRP A 82 3.27 19.83 31.83
C TRP A 82 3.45 19.38 33.27
N ILE A 83 4.04 18.19 33.49
CA ILE A 83 4.34 17.69 34.84
C ILE A 83 5.31 18.63 35.54
N LEU A 84 6.42 19.01 34.89
CA LEU A 84 7.40 19.92 35.47
C LEU A 84 6.79 21.30 35.77
N ALA A 85 5.96 21.83 34.86
CA ALA A 85 5.24 23.07 35.10
C ALA A 85 4.29 22.97 36.30
N ALA A 86 3.54 21.88 36.42
CA ALA A 86 2.63 21.63 37.54
C ALA A 86 3.39 21.51 38.87
N GLN A 87 4.52 20.78 38.90
CA GLN A 87 5.37 20.66 40.10
C GLN A 87 5.89 22.02 40.57
N GLY A 88 6.34 22.87 39.64
CA GLY A 88 6.76 24.24 39.96
C GLY A 88 5.67 25.05 40.66
N VAL A 89 4.43 24.97 40.17
CA VAL A 89 3.27 25.63 40.81
C VAL A 89 3.02 25.05 42.20
N THR A 90 3.03 23.73 42.37
CA THR A 90 2.79 23.11 43.68
C THR A 90 3.88 23.44 44.72
N LEU A 91 5.14 23.49 44.31
CA LEU A 91 6.24 23.88 45.20
C LEU A 91 6.13 25.35 45.60
N ALA A 92 5.74 26.23 44.66
CA ALA A 92 5.53 27.64 44.95
C ALA A 92 4.38 27.86 45.95
N THR A 93 3.26 27.15 45.80
CA THR A 93 2.14 27.27 46.74
C THR A 93 2.48 26.73 48.12
N LEU A 94 3.20 25.61 48.21
CA LEU A 94 3.70 25.09 49.48
C LEU A 94 4.67 26.07 50.16
N GLY A 95 5.60 26.66 49.40
CA GLY A 95 6.53 27.68 49.92
C GLY A 95 5.80 28.90 50.47
N LEU A 96 4.77 29.38 49.77
CA LEU A 96 3.92 30.48 50.25
C LEU A 96 3.21 30.12 51.55
N LEU A 97 2.62 28.92 51.65
CA LEU A 97 1.94 28.46 52.87
C LEU A 97 2.89 28.40 54.07
N VAL A 98 4.10 27.88 53.88
CA VAL A 98 5.13 27.85 54.94
C VAL A 98 5.51 29.26 55.37
N THR A 99 5.72 30.17 54.41
CA THR A 99 6.08 31.57 54.70
C THR A 99 4.99 32.28 55.52
N VAL A 100 3.72 32.11 55.14
CA VAL A 100 2.58 32.67 55.89
C VAL A 100 2.52 32.09 57.30
N LEU A 101 2.69 30.78 57.47
CA LEU A 101 2.67 30.13 58.78
C LEU A 101 3.78 30.67 59.70
N THR A 102 4.99 30.84 59.18
CA THR A 102 6.10 31.40 59.97
C THR A 102 5.83 32.83 60.43
N LEU A 103 5.14 33.63 59.62
CA LEU A 103 4.82 35.01 59.96
C LEU A 103 3.69 35.14 61.00
N VAL A 104 2.80 34.14 61.07
CA VAL A 104 1.72 34.09 62.07
C VAL A 104 2.22 33.61 63.44
N LEU A 105 3.25 32.76 63.47
CA LEU A 105 3.82 32.18 64.69
C LEU A 105 4.93 33.03 65.33
N ALA A 106 5.49 33.99 64.59
CA ALA A 106 6.52 34.92 65.06
C ALA A 106 5.89 36.15 65.76
#